data_AF-A0A1G9YEW2-F1
#
_entry.id   AF-A0A1G9YEW2-F1
#
_cell.length_a   1.000
_cell.length_b   1.000
_cell.length_c   1.000
_cell.angle_alpha   90.00
_cell.angle_beta   90.00
_cell.angle_gamma   90.00
#
_symmetry.space_group_name_H-M   'P 1'
#
loop_
_entity.id
_entity.type
_entity.pdbx_description
1 polymer ?
#
loop_
_entity_poly.entity_id
_entity_poly.type
_entity_poly.pdbx_seq_one_letter_code
_entity_poly.pdbx_strand_id
1 'polypeptide(L)'
;MLKQTGLSEEELDRVKLVIKEFLVQSQRDELFETRIQKLIFYGEVYCVVHYSRRMTKAEYRPYMYGAFSRDVRYALNVMDDITEKNRIVNNNRTTAYSLDSKDNFVSDGLQRIISAICDKVNRESTEELAQFSKDSWLFEETEYDQPMDFEEFDRAITQNDGIKNKLERQLPEKIDGVESELYTIS
;
A
#
# COMPACT_ATOMS: atom_id res chain seq x y z
N MET A 1 -19.84 11.52 -7.75
CA MET A 1 -18.65 11.88 -8.56
C MET A 1 -17.44 11.71 -7.67
N LEU A 2 -16.58 10.73 -7.94
CA LEU A 2 -15.26 10.67 -7.30
C LEU A 2 -14.48 11.90 -7.79
N LYS A 3 -13.86 12.64 -6.87
CA LYS A 3 -12.97 13.74 -7.26
C LYS A 3 -11.75 13.12 -7.96
N GLN A 4 -11.33 13.74 -9.05
CA GLN A 4 -10.06 13.46 -9.72
C GLN A 4 -8.92 13.57 -8.70
N THR A 5 -7.95 12.66 -8.78
CA THR A 5 -6.76 12.66 -7.91
C THR A 5 -5.85 13.83 -8.23
N GLY A 6 -4.93 14.17 -7.33
CA GLY A 6 -3.86 15.13 -7.60
C GLY A 6 -2.70 14.54 -8.42
N LEU A 7 -2.75 13.25 -8.75
CA LEU A 7 -1.70 12.52 -9.45
C LEU A 7 -1.70 12.81 -10.95
N SER A 8 -0.51 12.83 -11.55
CA SER A 8 -0.36 12.75 -13.00
C SER A 8 -0.82 11.38 -13.53
N GLU A 9 -0.97 11.24 -14.85
CA GLU A 9 -1.33 9.97 -15.47
C GLU A 9 -0.29 8.87 -15.20
N GLU A 10 1.00 9.21 -15.31
CA GLU A 10 2.12 8.30 -15.00
C GLU A 10 2.10 7.85 -13.52
N GLU A 11 1.85 8.78 -12.61
CA GLU A 11 1.77 8.49 -11.17
C GLU A 11 0.55 7.62 -10.84
N LEU A 12 -0.57 7.85 -11.52
CA LEU A 12 -1.76 7.01 -11.40
C LEU A 12 -1.52 5.60 -11.96
N ASP A 13 -0.88 5.49 -13.12
CA ASP A 13 -0.55 4.20 -13.73
C ASP A 13 0.40 3.39 -12.86
N ARG A 14 1.32 4.06 -12.16
CA ARG A 14 2.14 3.43 -11.14
C ARG A 14 1.30 2.86 -9.98
N VAL A 15 0.32 3.61 -9.47
CA VAL A 15 -0.59 3.10 -8.42
C VAL A 15 -1.37 1.88 -8.92
N LYS A 16 -1.89 1.92 -10.15
CA LYS A 16 -2.56 0.78 -10.78
C LYS A 16 -1.64 -0.43 -10.85
N LEU A 17 -0.39 -0.24 -11.27
CA LEU A 17 0.57 -1.33 -11.36
C LEU A 17 0.83 -1.99 -9.99
N VAL A 18 1.04 -1.18 -8.95
CA VAL A 18 1.22 -1.70 -7.58
C VAL A 18 0.00 -2.50 -7.11
N ILE A 19 -1.22 -2.03 -7.42
CA ILE A 19 -2.46 -2.77 -7.15
C ILE A 19 -2.44 -4.12 -7.86
N LYS A 20 -2.11 -4.15 -9.16
CA LYS A 20 -2.05 -5.39 -9.96
C LYS A 20 -1.03 -6.37 -9.38
N GLU A 21 0.15 -5.90 -9.00
CA GLU A 21 1.17 -6.73 -8.35
C GLU A 21 0.62 -7.39 -7.08
N PHE A 22 -0.03 -6.64 -6.19
CA PHE A 22 -0.65 -7.25 -5.00
C PHE A 22 -1.73 -8.27 -5.37
N LEU A 23 -2.53 -8.03 -6.41
CA LEU A 23 -3.52 -9.00 -6.89
C LEU A 23 -2.88 -10.27 -7.47
N VAL A 24 -1.72 -10.16 -8.13
CA VAL A 24 -0.96 -11.31 -8.65
C VAL A 24 -0.29 -12.08 -7.52
N GLN A 25 0.54 -11.40 -6.72
CA GLN A 25 1.41 -12.02 -5.71
C GLN A 25 0.64 -12.51 -4.48
N SER A 26 -0.55 -11.97 -4.21
CA SER A 26 -1.35 -12.50 -3.11
C SER A 26 -1.78 -13.94 -3.40
N GLN A 27 -1.68 -14.80 -2.38
CA GLN A 27 -2.17 -16.19 -2.43
C GLN A 27 -3.72 -16.27 -2.40
N ARG A 28 -4.41 -15.17 -2.72
CA ARG A 28 -5.87 -15.04 -2.67
C ARG A 28 -6.40 -14.81 -4.07
N ASP A 29 -7.56 -15.38 -4.37
CA ASP A 29 -8.21 -15.20 -5.67
C ASP A 29 -8.76 -13.78 -5.85
N GLU A 30 -9.23 -13.18 -4.74
CA GLU A 30 -9.73 -11.82 -4.69
C GLU A 30 -9.22 -11.08 -3.44
N LEU A 31 -9.01 -9.78 -3.56
CA LEU A 31 -8.68 -8.89 -2.45
C LEU A 31 -9.76 -7.82 -2.28
N PHE A 32 -10.17 -7.58 -1.03
CA PHE A 32 -11.08 -6.47 -0.71
C PHE A 32 -10.35 -5.13 -0.79
N GLU A 33 -11.06 -4.06 -1.16
CA GLU A 33 -10.51 -2.69 -1.21
C GLU A 33 -9.73 -2.35 0.05
N THR A 34 -10.33 -2.64 1.21
CA THR A 34 -9.75 -2.33 2.51
C THR A 34 -8.40 -3.04 2.70
N ARG A 35 -8.29 -4.29 2.26
CA ARG A 35 -7.03 -5.04 2.35
C ARG A 35 -6.00 -4.50 1.37
N ILE A 36 -6.38 -4.18 0.14
CA ILE A 36 -5.48 -3.56 -0.86
C ILE A 36 -4.89 -2.26 -0.30
N GLN A 37 -5.74 -1.39 0.26
CA GLN A 37 -5.30 -0.14 0.90
C GLN A 37 -4.24 -0.36 1.99
N LYS A 38 -4.42 -1.38 2.84
CA LYS A 38 -3.44 -1.68 3.91
C LYS A 38 -2.16 -2.31 3.40
N LEU A 39 -2.26 -3.20 2.42
CA LEU A 39 -1.08 -3.84 1.82
C LEU A 39 -0.18 -2.81 1.15
N ILE A 40 -0.77 -1.88 0.38
CA ILE A 40 0.02 -0.83 -0.25
C ILE A 40 0.63 0.09 0.81
N PHE A 41 -0.13 0.55 1.81
CA PHE A 41 0.42 1.36 2.89
C PHE A 41 1.56 0.66 3.65
N TYR A 42 1.40 -0.63 3.95
CA TYR A 42 2.45 -1.45 4.56
C TYR A 42 3.70 -1.47 3.68
N GLY A 43 3.55 -1.63 2.37
CA GLY A 43 4.66 -1.59 1.43
C GLY A 43 5.31 -0.21 1.30
N GLU A 44 4.56 0.89 1.44
CA GLU A 44 5.11 2.24 1.49
C GLU A 44 6.00 2.39 2.72
N VAL A 45 5.53 1.98 3.89
CA VAL A 45 6.32 1.99 5.14
C VAL A 45 7.57 1.12 5.00
N TYR A 46 7.44 -0.09 4.43
CA TYR A 46 8.58 -0.96 4.13
C TYR A 46 9.64 -0.24 3.28
N CYS A 47 9.21 0.42 2.21
CA CYS A 47 10.13 1.05 1.28
C CYS A 47 10.84 2.26 1.92
N VAL A 48 10.14 3.06 2.72
CA VAL A 48 10.76 4.19 3.41
C VAL A 48 11.78 3.70 4.43
N VAL A 49 11.42 2.70 5.25
CA VAL A 49 12.31 2.16 6.29
C VAL A 49 13.63 1.61 5.73
N HIS A 50 13.58 0.90 4.59
CA HIS A 50 14.75 0.20 4.05
C HIS A 50 15.51 0.95 2.97
N TYR A 51 14.86 1.87 2.26
CA TYR A 51 15.43 2.55 1.09
C TYR A 51 15.26 4.06 1.10
N SER A 52 14.59 4.66 2.10
CA SER A 52 14.22 6.09 2.12
C SER A 52 13.53 6.52 0.81
N ARG A 53 12.66 5.63 0.32
CA ARG A 53 11.95 5.75 -0.96
C ARG A 53 10.54 5.20 -0.87
N ARG A 54 9.70 5.52 -1.85
CA ARG A 54 8.28 5.12 -1.91
C ARG A 54 7.96 4.25 -3.12
N MET A 55 6.92 3.41 -3.01
CA MET A 55 6.46 2.61 -4.16
C MET A 55 5.65 3.48 -5.13
N THR A 56 4.87 4.41 -4.57
CA THR A 56 3.95 5.30 -5.28
C THR A 56 3.96 6.70 -4.67
N LYS A 57 3.33 7.65 -5.36
CA LYS A 57 3.03 8.99 -4.82
C LYS A 57 1.62 9.12 -4.23
N ALA A 58 0.91 8.02 -4.02
CA ALA A 58 -0.44 8.06 -3.46
C ALA A 58 -0.45 8.75 -2.08
N GLU A 59 -1.39 9.65 -1.86
CA GLU A 59 -1.60 10.25 -0.55
C GLU A 59 -2.37 9.29 0.36
N TYR A 60 -1.92 9.19 1.62
CA TYR A 60 -2.60 8.43 2.66
C TYR A 60 -3.07 9.35 3.78
N ARG A 61 -4.16 8.97 4.43
CA ARG A 61 -4.78 9.74 5.51
C ARG A 61 -5.20 8.83 6.66
N PRO A 62 -5.11 9.26 7.93
CA PRO A 62 -5.63 8.48 9.04
C PRO A 62 -7.15 8.42 9.01
N TYR A 63 -7.71 7.21 9.08
CA TYR A 63 -9.16 6.96 9.17
C TYR A 63 -9.46 5.91 10.25
N MET A 64 -10.75 5.77 10.61
CA MET A 64 -11.21 4.86 11.69
C MET A 64 -10.69 3.43 11.55
N TYR A 65 -10.52 2.95 10.31
CA TYR A 65 -10.06 1.60 9.99
C TYR A 65 -8.60 1.56 9.53
N GLY A 66 -7.76 2.52 9.92
CA GLY A 66 -6.34 2.64 9.53
C GLY A 66 -6.14 3.54 8.30
N ALA A 67 -4.93 3.57 7.75
CA ALA A 67 -4.57 4.42 6.60
C ALA A 67 -5.45 4.20 5.36
N PHE A 68 -5.89 5.28 4.75
CA PHE A 68 -6.77 5.26 3.59
C PHE A 68 -6.27 6.22 2.52
N SER A 69 -6.22 5.77 1.27
CA SER A 69 -5.86 6.58 0.11
C SER A 69 -7.05 6.73 -0.85
N ARG A 70 -7.40 7.99 -1.12
CA ARG A 70 -8.36 8.32 -2.19
C ARG A 70 -7.80 7.98 -3.56
N ASP A 71 -6.48 8.04 -3.74
CA ASP A 71 -5.83 7.72 -5.00
C ASP A 71 -5.88 6.23 -5.33
N VAL A 72 -5.62 5.37 -4.34
CA VAL A 72 -5.78 3.91 -4.51
C VAL A 72 -7.23 3.56 -4.85
N ARG A 73 -8.20 4.18 -4.17
CA ARG A 73 -9.62 3.99 -4.49
C ARG A 73 -9.92 4.45 -5.91
N TYR A 74 -9.46 5.64 -6.29
CA TYR A 74 -9.70 6.15 -7.64
C TYR A 74 -9.08 5.24 -8.69
N ALA A 75 -7.84 4.79 -8.49
CA ALA A 75 -7.16 3.83 -9.36
C ALA A 75 -8.00 2.56 -9.56
N LEU A 76 -8.47 1.93 -8.48
CA LEU A 76 -9.37 0.76 -8.56
C LEU A 76 -10.63 1.02 -9.38
N ASN A 77 -11.22 2.21 -9.28
CA ASN A 77 -12.45 2.56 -10.01
C ASN A 77 -12.25 2.83 -11.50
N VAL A 78 -11.02 3.09 -11.95
CA VAL A 78 -10.70 3.44 -13.34
C VAL A 78 -9.82 2.40 -14.04
N MET A 79 -9.59 1.26 -13.40
CA MET A 79 -8.89 0.12 -14.00
C MET A 79 -9.89 -0.73 -14.80
N ASP A 80 -9.61 -0.92 -16.08
CA ASP A 80 -10.48 -1.68 -16.99
C ASP A 80 -10.17 -3.19 -17.03
N ASP A 81 -9.05 -3.61 -16.43
CA ASP A 81 -8.54 -4.99 -16.48
C ASP A 81 -8.66 -5.74 -15.13
N ILE A 82 -9.59 -5.28 -14.29
CA ILE A 82 -9.94 -5.93 -13.04
C ILE A 82 -11.45 -6.20 -12.98
N THR A 83 -11.80 -7.35 -12.42
CA THR A 83 -13.17 -7.71 -12.10
C THR A 83 -13.53 -7.16 -10.72
N GLU A 84 -14.60 -6.37 -10.67
CA GLU A 84 -15.21 -5.88 -9.43
C GLU A 84 -16.37 -6.80 -8.98
N LYS A 85 -16.37 -7.25 -7.72
CA LYS A 85 -17.47 -7.99 -7.12
C LYS A 85 -17.93 -7.34 -5.80
N ASN A 86 -19.17 -6.87 -5.80
CA ASN A 86 -19.84 -6.45 -4.57
C ASN A 86 -20.05 -7.65 -3.64
N ARG A 87 -19.63 -7.51 -2.39
CA ARG A 87 -19.71 -8.52 -1.34
C ARG A 87 -20.36 -7.92 -0.08
N ILE A 88 -20.97 -8.78 0.72
CA ILE A 88 -21.42 -8.43 2.07
C ILE A 88 -20.57 -9.24 3.05
N VAL A 89 -19.80 -8.55 3.89
CA VAL A 89 -18.97 -9.16 4.93
C VAL A 89 -19.37 -8.53 6.26
N ASN A 90 -19.79 -9.34 7.24
CA ASN A 90 -20.24 -8.86 8.56
C ASN A 90 -21.28 -7.73 8.47
N ASN A 91 -22.29 -7.90 7.60
CA ASN A 91 -23.34 -6.91 7.28
C ASN A 91 -22.85 -5.59 6.65
N ASN A 92 -21.57 -5.47 6.33
CA ASN A 92 -21.02 -4.32 5.61
C ASN A 92 -20.85 -4.66 4.12
N ARG A 93 -21.32 -3.76 3.25
CA ARG A 93 -21.03 -3.84 1.83
C ARG A 93 -19.56 -3.50 1.61
N THR A 94 -18.87 -4.35 0.88
CA THR A 94 -17.46 -4.18 0.52
C THR A 94 -17.25 -4.65 -0.91
N THR A 95 -16.17 -4.21 -1.53
CA THR A 95 -15.84 -4.53 -2.91
C THR A 95 -14.59 -5.39 -2.95
N ALA A 96 -14.69 -6.55 -3.59
CA ALA A 96 -13.57 -7.44 -3.88
C ALA A 96 -13.12 -7.27 -5.33
N TYR A 97 -11.81 -7.32 -5.54
CA TYR A 97 -11.17 -7.14 -6.83
C TYR A 97 -10.30 -8.36 -7.16
N SER A 98 -10.28 -8.74 -8.44
CA SER A 98 -9.39 -9.76 -9.00
C SER A 98 -8.95 -9.32 -10.40
N LEU A 99 -7.77 -9.73 -10.85
CA LEU A 99 -7.36 -9.50 -12.25
C LEU A 99 -8.14 -10.40 -13.19
N ASP A 100 -8.50 -9.88 -14.36
CA ASP A 100 -9.19 -10.66 -15.39
C ASP A 100 -8.29 -11.77 -15.97
N SER A 101 -6.98 -11.51 -16.05
CA SER A 101 -5.97 -12.49 -16.43
C SER A 101 -4.65 -12.19 -15.70
N LYS A 102 -4.17 -13.13 -14.88
CA LYS A 102 -2.86 -13.02 -14.22
C LYS A 102 -1.70 -13.29 -15.19
N ASP A 103 -1.90 -14.12 -16.22
CA ASP A 103 -0.84 -14.61 -17.10
C ASP A 103 -0.30 -13.55 -18.08
N ASN A 104 -1.05 -12.47 -18.30
CA ASN A 104 -0.66 -11.37 -19.20
C ASN A 104 -0.05 -10.17 -18.46
N PHE A 105 0.10 -10.25 -17.14
CA PHE A 105 0.63 -9.16 -16.35
C PHE A 105 2.17 -9.15 -16.37
N VAL A 106 2.75 -8.04 -16.81
CA VAL A 106 4.20 -7.83 -16.83
C VAL A 106 4.59 -6.89 -15.68
N SER A 107 5.44 -7.40 -14.78
CA SER A 107 5.99 -6.63 -13.67
C SER A 107 7.00 -5.58 -14.14
N ASP A 108 7.07 -4.44 -13.45
CA ASP A 108 8.08 -3.39 -13.69
C ASP A 108 9.25 -3.41 -12.68
N GLY A 109 9.41 -4.51 -11.94
CA GLY A 109 10.50 -4.72 -10.99
C GLY A 109 10.04 -4.85 -9.53
N LEU A 110 8.94 -4.19 -9.17
CA LEU A 110 8.40 -4.21 -7.80
C LEU A 110 7.96 -5.60 -7.29
N GLN A 111 7.85 -6.58 -8.18
CA GLN A 111 7.46 -7.94 -7.84
C GLN A 111 8.25 -8.50 -6.65
N ARG A 112 9.57 -8.27 -6.57
CA ARG A 112 10.40 -8.82 -5.47
C ARG A 112 9.99 -8.25 -4.11
N ILE A 113 9.76 -6.93 -4.06
CA ILE A 113 9.31 -6.23 -2.85
C ILE A 113 7.91 -6.72 -2.46
N ILE A 114 6.98 -6.71 -3.42
CA ILE A 114 5.59 -7.03 -3.16
C ILE A 114 5.41 -8.51 -2.78
N SER A 115 6.17 -9.42 -3.41
CA SER A 115 6.20 -10.83 -3.03
C SER A 115 6.66 -11.01 -1.57
N ALA A 116 7.75 -10.35 -1.16
CA ALA A 116 8.24 -10.44 0.22
C ALA A 116 7.24 -9.88 1.25
N ILE A 117 6.55 -8.78 0.90
CA ILE A 117 5.46 -8.24 1.72
C ILE A 117 4.32 -9.26 1.82
N CYS A 118 3.86 -9.80 0.70
CA CYS A 118 2.79 -10.80 0.67
C CYS A 118 3.13 -12.04 1.49
N ASP A 119 4.37 -12.53 1.42
CA ASP A 119 4.84 -13.66 2.21
C ASP A 119 4.87 -13.35 3.70
N LYS A 120 5.34 -12.16 4.08
CA LYS A 120 5.38 -11.70 5.48
C LYS A 120 3.98 -11.63 6.10
N VAL A 121 3.00 -11.09 5.36
CA VAL A 121 1.66 -10.79 5.90
C VAL A 121 0.59 -11.80 5.46
N ASN A 122 0.98 -12.97 4.92
CA ASN A 122 0.04 -13.95 4.36
C ASN A 122 -1.00 -14.45 5.39
N ARG A 123 -0.56 -14.59 6.65
CA ARG A 123 -1.35 -15.05 7.80
C ARG A 123 -2.05 -13.92 8.53
N GLU A 124 -1.73 -12.66 8.20
CA GLU A 124 -2.34 -11.50 8.85
C GLU A 124 -3.73 -11.22 8.26
N SER A 125 -4.68 -11.00 9.15
CA SER A 125 -6.01 -10.47 8.88
C SER A 125 -5.95 -9.02 8.40
N THR A 126 -7.06 -8.53 7.85
CA THR A 126 -7.15 -7.12 7.43
C THR A 126 -7.13 -6.20 8.66
N GLU A 127 -7.65 -6.67 9.79
CA GLU A 127 -7.66 -5.99 11.08
C GLU A 127 -6.24 -5.85 11.65
N GLU A 128 -5.41 -6.88 11.58
CA GLU A 128 -3.99 -6.82 11.98
C GLU A 128 -3.21 -5.83 11.12
N LEU A 129 -3.42 -5.84 9.79
CA LEU A 129 -2.83 -4.84 8.89
C LEU A 129 -3.33 -3.42 9.17
N ALA A 130 -4.60 -3.27 9.53
CA ALA A 130 -5.15 -1.98 9.94
C ALA A 130 -4.54 -1.52 11.27
N GLN A 131 -4.26 -2.44 12.19
CA GLN A 131 -3.62 -2.14 13.47
C GLN A 131 -2.16 -1.74 13.27
N PHE A 132 -1.40 -2.45 12.42
CA PHE A 132 -0.05 -2.04 12.01
C PHE A 132 -0.04 -0.60 11.52
N SER A 133 -1.01 -0.24 10.67
CA SER A 133 -1.13 1.13 10.17
C SER A 133 -1.41 2.14 11.29
N LYS A 134 -2.28 1.81 12.26
CA LYS A 134 -2.62 2.69 13.39
C LYS A 134 -1.46 2.89 14.37
N ASP A 135 -0.61 1.87 14.54
CA ASP A 135 0.55 1.89 15.43
C ASP A 135 1.81 2.47 14.75
N SER A 136 1.68 2.94 13.51
CA SER A 136 2.75 3.59 12.75
C SER A 136 2.87 5.06 13.14
N TRP A 137 4.10 5.56 13.13
CA TRP A 137 4.39 6.99 13.39
C TRP A 137 3.58 7.92 12.49
N LEU A 138 3.45 7.58 11.19
CA LEU A 138 2.63 8.32 10.22
C LEU A 138 1.18 8.48 10.68
N PHE A 139 0.61 7.48 11.35
CA PHE A 139 -0.78 7.54 11.80
C PHE A 139 -0.90 8.28 13.14
N GLU A 140 0.03 8.08 14.06
CA GLU A 140 0.02 8.72 15.38
C GLU A 140 0.26 10.23 15.31
N GLU A 141 1.11 10.67 14.38
CA GLU A 141 1.51 12.08 14.27
C GLU A 141 0.72 12.88 13.22
N THR A 142 -0.20 12.24 12.50
CA THR A 142 -1.07 12.92 11.53
C THR A 142 -2.48 13.06 12.08
N GLU A 143 -3.06 14.27 11.99
CA GLU A 143 -4.45 14.49 12.35
C GLU A 143 -5.41 13.69 11.45
N TYR A 144 -6.60 13.36 11.99
CA TYR A 144 -7.62 12.60 11.26
C TYR A 144 -7.99 13.28 9.92
N ASP A 145 -8.08 12.48 8.85
CA ASP A 145 -8.33 12.92 7.47
C ASP A 145 -7.32 13.94 6.89
N GLN A 146 -6.19 14.18 7.56
CA GLN A 146 -5.09 14.95 6.98
C GLN A 146 -4.11 14.07 6.20
N PRO A 147 -3.42 14.60 5.18
CA PRO A 147 -2.38 13.86 4.47
C PRO A 147 -1.25 13.48 5.42
N MET A 148 -0.81 12.22 5.34
CA MET A 148 0.37 11.74 6.05
C MET A 148 1.66 12.20 5.35
N ASP A 149 2.61 12.73 6.11
CA ASP A 149 3.88 13.22 5.59
C ASP A 149 4.98 12.14 5.64
N PHE A 150 5.26 11.54 4.48
CA PHE A 150 6.30 10.51 4.34
C PHE A 150 7.73 11.07 4.38
N GLU A 151 7.92 12.36 4.07
CA GLU A 151 9.23 13.01 4.16
C GLU A 151 9.58 13.27 5.62
N GLU A 152 8.62 13.75 6.41
CA GLU A 152 8.78 13.89 7.85
C GLU A 152 8.99 12.55 8.53
N PHE A 153 8.27 11.51 8.11
CA PHE A 153 8.48 10.16 8.61
C PHE A 153 9.88 9.62 8.33
N ASP A 154 10.43 9.80 7.12
CA ASP A 154 11.82 9.40 6.80
C ASP A 154 12.84 10.12 7.67
N ARG A 155 12.64 11.43 7.91
CA ARG A 155 13.45 12.20 8.86
C ARG A 155 13.34 11.64 10.28
N ALA A 156 12.13 11.33 10.74
CA ALA A 156 11.89 10.82 12.09
C ALA A 156 12.59 9.48 12.35
N ILE A 157 12.51 8.53 11.41
CA ILE A 157 13.18 7.23 11.56
C ILE A 157 14.70 7.32 11.40
N THR A 158 15.20 8.31 10.66
CA THR A 158 16.65 8.58 10.54
C THR A 158 17.22 9.20 11.83
N GLN A 159 16.42 10.02 12.52
CA GLN A 159 16.83 10.69 13.76
C GLN A 159 16.61 9.83 15.01
N ASN A 160 15.71 8.83 14.95
CA ASN A 160 15.34 8.00 16.08
C ASN A 160 15.36 6.51 15.71
N ASP A 161 16.48 5.86 16.00
CA ASP A 161 16.67 4.42 15.80
C ASP A 161 15.62 3.57 16.54
N GLY A 162 15.01 4.07 17.62
CA GLY A 162 13.95 3.35 18.33
C GLY A 162 12.71 3.11 17.48
N ILE A 163 12.31 4.11 16.68
CA ILE A 163 11.17 4.01 15.76
C ILE A 163 11.52 3.02 14.64
N LYS A 164 12.70 3.18 14.03
CA LYS A 164 13.18 2.30 12.96
C LYS A 164 13.25 0.84 13.41
N ASN A 165 13.91 0.57 14.54
CA ASN A 165 14.05 -0.78 15.10
C ASN A 165 12.69 -1.43 15.44
N LYS A 166 11.69 -0.65 15.89
CA LYS A 166 10.32 -1.15 16.14
C LYS A 166 9.66 -1.61 14.83
N LEU A 167 9.85 -0.86 13.74
CA LEU A 167 9.28 -1.15 12.43
C LEU A 167 9.98 -2.32 11.75
N GLU A 168 11.32 -2.37 11.75
CA GLU A 168 12.10 -3.45 11.12
C GLU A 168 11.72 -4.85 11.65
N ARG A 169 11.35 -4.98 12.92
CA ARG A 169 10.86 -6.25 13.50
C ARG A 169 9.52 -6.71 12.92
N GLN A 170 8.71 -5.78 12.45
CA GLN A 170 7.38 -6.03 11.91
C GLN A 170 7.40 -6.18 10.38
N LEU A 171 8.48 -5.74 9.72
CA LEU A 171 8.67 -5.74 8.28
C LEU A 171 9.43 -7.00 7.80
N PRO A 172 9.37 -7.35 6.51
CA PRO A 172 10.31 -8.30 5.92
C PRO A 172 11.73 -7.71 5.88
N GLU A 173 12.72 -8.57 5.61
CA GLU A 173 14.11 -8.15 5.43
C GLU A 173 14.29 -7.24 4.19
N LYS A 174 15.35 -6.43 4.21
CA LYS A 174 15.74 -5.62 3.06
C LYS A 174 16.12 -6.51 1.88
N ILE A 175 15.72 -6.10 0.68
CA ILE A 175 16.06 -6.74 -0.58
C ILE A 175 17.05 -5.85 -1.32
N ASP A 176 18.22 -6.38 -1.67
CA ASP A 176 19.22 -5.59 -2.38
C ASP A 176 18.90 -5.45 -3.89
N GLY A 177 19.24 -4.28 -4.44
CA GLY A 177 19.23 -4.01 -5.87
C GLY A 177 17.86 -3.70 -6.46
N VAL A 178 16.96 -3.11 -5.67
CA VAL A 178 15.59 -2.72 -6.08
C VAL A 178 15.35 -1.21 -6.01
N GLU A 179 16.34 -0.43 -5.56
CA GLU A 179 16.20 1.00 -5.30
C GLU A 179 15.86 1.81 -6.57
N SER A 180 16.39 1.39 -7.73
CA SER A 180 16.12 2.03 -9.02
C SER A 180 14.65 1.98 -9.44
N GLU A 181 13.89 1.06 -8.84
CA GLU A 181 12.48 0.86 -9.13
C GLU A 181 11.59 1.74 -8.24
N LEU A 182 12.13 2.46 -7.25
CA LEU A 182 11.36 3.21 -6.26
C LEU A 182 11.44 4.73 -6.47
N TYR A 183 10.35 5.41 -6.10
CA TYR A 183 10.27 6.87 -6.11
C TYR A 183 11.12 7.49 -5.01
N THR A 184 11.89 8.51 -5.37
CA THR A 184 12.54 9.38 -4.39
C THR A 184 11.48 10.10 -3.56
N ILE A 185 11.69 10.17 -2.24
CA ILE A 185 10.91 11.05 -1.38
C ILE A 185 11.34 12.48 -1.70
N SER A 186 10.41 13.32 -2.12
CA SER A 186 10.65 14.71 -2.54
C SER A 186 9.60 15.64 -1.98
#